data_AF-A0A2P6PFD5-F1
#
_entry.id   AF-A0A2P6PFD5-F1
#
_cell.length_a   1.000
_cell.length_b   1.000
_cell.length_c   1.000
_cell.angle_alpha   90.00
_cell.angle_beta   90.00
_cell.angle_gamma   90.00
#
_symmetry.space_group_name_H-M   'P 1'
#
loop_
_entity.id
_entity.type
_entity.pdbx_description
1 polymer ?
#
loop_
_entity_poly.entity_id
_entity_poly.type
_entity_poly.pdbx_seq_one_letter_code
_entity_poly.pdbx_strand_id
1 'polypeptide(L)'
;MKDQVNDRTDQYGGSLENRCRFALEIIEAVVNKQEQIKLELDYLHLPTIWNQGIQTLEALGLYMVQSLNKYGILYCHVIEPRMKEAAVKSESADSLLPTRKAFNGTFIAASSFDREDGNNAVAEGCADLIAYDRWFLSNPDLPKKQV
;
A
#
# COMPACT_ATOMS: atom_id res chain seq x y z
N MET A 1 -6.17 -4.53 12.56
CA MET A 1 -6.56 -3.21 12.01
C MET A 1 -7.95 -3.21 11.38
N LYS A 2 -8.34 -4.19 10.55
CA LYS A 2 -9.71 -4.25 9.96
C LYS A 2 -10.78 -4.42 11.06
N ASP A 3 -11.89 -3.70 10.94
CA ASP A 3 -13.01 -3.67 11.90
C ASP A 3 -13.80 -4.98 11.96
N GLN A 4 -13.88 -5.72 10.85
CA GLN A 4 -14.51 -7.06 10.81
C GLN A 4 -13.76 -8.12 11.62
N VAL A 5 -12.47 -7.90 11.92
CA VAL A 5 -11.63 -8.83 12.70
C VAL A 5 -11.34 -8.25 14.09
N ASN A 6 -11.22 -6.93 14.20
CA ASN A 6 -10.91 -6.25 15.45
C ASN A 6 -12.21 -5.76 16.12
N ASP A 7 -12.81 -6.63 16.92
CA ASP A 7 -14.00 -6.39 17.74
C ASP A 7 -13.66 -5.91 19.17
N ARG A 8 -12.41 -5.49 19.41
CA ARG A 8 -11.96 -5.03 20.72
C ARG A 8 -12.69 -3.75 21.12
N THR A 9 -12.95 -3.63 22.42
CA THR A 9 -13.60 -2.46 23.05
C THR A 9 -12.63 -1.61 23.87
N ASP A 10 -11.35 -1.96 23.89
CA ASP A 10 -10.30 -1.20 24.56
C ASP A 10 -9.64 -0.17 23.63
N GLN A 11 -8.53 0.43 24.08
CA GLN A 11 -7.80 1.46 23.32
C GLN A 11 -7.20 0.98 21.98
N TYR A 12 -7.29 -0.31 21.67
CA TYR A 12 -6.80 -0.91 20.43
C TYR A 12 -7.93 -1.32 19.46
N GLY A 13 -9.20 -1.01 19.76
CA GLY A 13 -10.36 -1.31 18.91
C GLY A 13 -11.39 -0.18 18.84
N GLY A 14 -12.47 -0.43 18.11
CA GLY A 14 -13.51 0.56 17.82
C GLY A 14 -13.08 1.56 16.75
N SER A 15 -12.60 2.73 17.17
CA SER A 15 -12.27 3.84 16.25
C SER A 15 -11.13 3.47 15.30
N LEU A 16 -11.03 4.19 14.17
CA LEU A 16 -9.97 3.98 13.19
C LEU A 16 -8.58 4.18 13.82
N GLU A 17 -8.42 5.23 14.61
CA GLU A 17 -7.20 5.58 15.34
C GLU A 17 -6.78 4.44 16.28
N ASN A 18 -7.72 3.93 17.08
CA ASN A 18 -7.46 2.83 18.01
C ASN A 18 -7.06 1.55 17.29
N ARG A 19 -7.75 1.24 16.18
CA ARG A 19 -7.43 0.04 15.38
C ARG A 19 -6.05 0.11 14.72
N CYS A 20 -5.54 1.30 14.45
CA CYS A 20 -4.21 1.56 13.90
C CYS A 20 -3.12 1.68 14.99
N ARG A 21 -3.51 2.01 16.23
CA ARG A 21 -2.60 2.29 17.35
C ARG A 21 -1.50 1.26 17.51
N PHE A 22 -1.86 -0.02 17.56
CA PHE A 22 -0.88 -1.09 17.76
C PHE A 22 0.19 -1.14 16.67
N ALA A 23 -0.20 -0.96 15.40
CA ALA A 23 0.77 -0.94 14.30
C ALA A 23 1.69 0.29 14.38
N LEU A 24 1.13 1.46 14.72
CA LEU A 24 1.91 2.69 14.88
C LEU A 24 2.86 2.64 16.08
N GLU A 25 2.46 2.03 17.19
CA GLU A 25 3.33 1.78 18.35
C GLU A 25 4.52 0.88 18.01
N ILE A 26 4.30 -0.16 17.19
CA ILE A 26 5.39 -1.01 16.67
C ILE A 26 6.34 -0.17 15.82
N ILE A 27 5.81 0.61 14.88
CA ILE A 27 6.62 1.46 14.00
C ILE A 27 7.46 2.42 14.83
N GLU A 28 6.85 3.13 15.77
CA GLU A 28 7.53 4.04 16.69
C GLU A 28 8.65 3.34 17.46
N ALA A 29 8.37 2.15 18.02
CA ALA A 29 9.35 1.38 18.78
C ALA A 29 10.57 0.98 17.95
N VAL A 30 10.37 0.58 16.68
CA VAL A 30 11.49 0.24 15.78
C VAL A 30 12.23 1.52 15.37
N VAL A 31 11.53 2.62 15.03
CA VAL A 31 12.14 3.89 14.57
C VAL A 31 13.08 4.45 15.62
N ASN A 32 12.64 4.42 16.88
CA ASN A 32 13.42 4.93 18.01
C ASN A 32 14.73 4.17 18.26
N LYS A 33 14.95 3.00 17.62
CA LYS A 33 16.19 2.22 17.71
C LYS A 33 17.23 2.57 16.62
N GLN A 34 16.99 3.61 15.81
CA GLN A 34 17.90 4.11 14.76
C GLN A 34 18.22 3.12 13.63
N GLU A 35 17.31 2.22 13.32
CA GLU A 35 17.38 1.42 12.10
C GLU A 35 16.52 2.07 11.00
N GLN A 36 17.02 2.11 9.76
CA GLN A 36 16.23 2.59 8.62
C GLN A 36 15.06 1.63 8.40
N ILE A 37 13.83 2.10 8.64
CA ILE A 37 12.66 1.23 8.56
C ILE A 37 12.04 1.30 7.19
N LYS A 38 11.96 0.11 6.61
CA LYS A 38 11.03 -0.24 5.55
C LYS A 38 9.67 -0.52 6.19
N LEU A 39 8.62 0.15 5.71
CA LEU A 39 7.26 -0.30 5.97
C LEU A 39 6.61 -0.79 4.68
N GLU A 40 6.10 -2.01 4.74
CA GLU A 40 5.25 -2.57 3.72
C GLU A 40 3.80 -2.47 4.17
N LEU A 41 3.02 -1.64 3.47
CA LEU A 41 1.57 -1.58 3.62
C LEU A 41 0.98 -2.43 2.50
N ASP A 42 0.70 -3.69 2.81
CA ASP A 42 -0.09 -4.53 1.94
C ASP A 42 -1.53 -4.00 1.95
N TYR A 43 -1.84 -3.15 0.97
CA TYR A 43 -3.16 -2.61 0.70
C TYR A 43 -3.97 -3.73 0.06
N LEU A 44 -4.36 -4.71 0.88
CA LEU A 44 -5.35 -5.70 0.52
C LEU A 44 -6.71 -5.00 0.40
N HIS A 45 -6.93 -4.17 -0.65
CA HIS A 45 -8.25 -4.20 -1.25
C HIS A 45 -8.37 -5.62 -1.79
N LEU A 46 -9.06 -6.46 -1.05
CA LEU A 46 -9.66 -7.62 -1.66
C LEU A 46 -11.05 -7.11 -2.03
N PRO A 47 -11.31 -6.67 -3.27
CA PRO A 47 -12.67 -6.72 -3.72
C PRO A 47 -13.11 -8.19 -3.58
N THR A 48 -14.28 -8.35 -3.00
CA THR A 48 -15.22 -9.46 -3.27
C THR A 48 -14.93 -10.88 -2.79
N ILE A 49 -13.76 -11.27 -2.25
CA ILE A 49 -13.64 -12.64 -1.71
C ILE A 49 -14.30 -12.79 -0.31
N TRP A 50 -14.47 -11.70 0.46
CA TRP A 50 -14.93 -11.77 1.86
C TRP A 50 -15.93 -10.69 2.33
N ASN A 51 -16.73 -10.07 1.45
CA ASN A 51 -17.72 -9.04 1.88
C ASN A 51 -17.09 -7.89 2.69
N GLN A 52 -15.95 -7.36 2.27
CA GLN A 52 -15.33 -6.19 2.89
C GLN A 52 -15.97 -4.91 2.35
N GLY A 53 -16.41 -4.02 3.25
CA GLY A 53 -16.87 -2.69 2.89
C GLY A 53 -15.71 -1.85 2.36
N ILE A 54 -15.74 -1.48 1.08
CA ILE A 54 -14.67 -0.79 0.36
C ILE A 54 -14.29 0.55 1.02
N GLN A 55 -15.27 1.30 1.52
CA GLN A 55 -15.06 2.64 2.10
C GLN A 55 -14.24 2.62 3.40
N THR A 56 -14.44 1.61 4.27
CA THR A 56 -13.68 1.51 5.52
C THR A 56 -12.21 1.21 5.27
N LEU A 57 -11.90 0.53 4.17
CA LEU A 57 -10.54 0.13 3.84
C LEU A 57 -9.72 1.27 3.24
N GLU A 58 -10.33 2.09 2.38
CA GLU A 58 -9.70 3.30 1.84
C GLU A 58 -9.33 4.27 2.97
N ALA A 59 -10.28 4.57 3.86
CA ALA A 59 -10.04 5.41 5.04
C ALA A 59 -8.95 4.84 5.95
N LEU A 60 -8.93 3.51 6.14
CA LEU A 60 -7.93 2.83 6.95
C LEU A 60 -6.51 3.03 6.40
N GLY A 61 -6.32 2.73 5.13
CA GLY A 61 -4.99 2.81 4.55
C GLY A 61 -4.54 4.27 4.37
N LEU A 62 -5.44 5.20 4.05
CA LEU A 62 -5.11 6.63 3.97
C LEU A 62 -4.64 7.15 5.34
N TYR A 63 -5.36 6.79 6.41
CA TYR A 63 -4.97 7.13 7.77
C TYR A 63 -3.60 6.55 8.14
N MET A 64 -3.35 5.29 7.81
CA MET A 64 -2.06 4.66 8.06
C MET A 64 -0.94 5.39 7.32
N VAL A 65 -1.04 5.51 5.99
CA VAL A 65 -0.05 6.18 5.14
C VAL A 65 0.25 7.60 5.63
N GLN A 66 -0.79 8.38 5.94
CA GLN A 66 -0.62 9.74 6.45
C GLN A 66 0.08 9.76 7.81
N SER A 67 -0.22 8.80 8.68
CA SER A 67 0.41 8.67 9.99
C SER A 67 1.90 8.34 9.90
N LEU A 68 2.33 7.64 8.84
CA LEU A 68 3.74 7.28 8.63
C LEU A 68 4.67 8.48 8.46
N ASN A 69 4.15 9.61 7.98
CA ASN A 69 4.95 10.82 7.78
C ASN A 69 5.59 11.35 9.06
N LYS A 70 5.05 11.00 10.24
CA LYS A 70 5.60 11.40 11.54
C LYS A 70 6.88 10.67 11.92
N TYR A 71 7.15 9.52 11.28
CA TYR A 71 8.17 8.57 11.69
C TYR A 71 9.43 8.60 10.82
N GLY A 72 9.48 9.45 9.79
CA GLY A 72 10.65 9.56 8.92
C GLY A 72 11.02 8.24 8.21
N ILE A 73 10.03 7.41 7.89
CA ILE A 73 10.28 6.12 7.22
C ILE A 73 10.85 6.31 5.81
N LEU A 74 11.67 5.36 5.36
CA LEU A 74 12.41 5.49 4.10
C LEU A 74 11.48 5.41 2.90
N TYR A 75 10.56 4.45 2.92
CA TYR A 75 9.57 4.27 1.86
C TYR A 75 8.31 3.59 2.36
N CYS A 76 7.23 3.80 1.62
CA CYS A 76 5.97 3.09 1.76
C CYS A 76 5.78 2.20 0.54
N HIS A 77 5.64 0.89 0.75
CA HIS A 77 5.29 -0.06 -0.32
C HIS A 77 3.81 -0.37 -0.25
N VAL A 78 3.07 -0.08 -1.33
CA VAL A 78 1.62 -0.24 -1.47
C VAL A 78 1.33 -1.25 -2.55
N ILE A 79 0.60 -2.30 -2.19
CA ILE A 79 0.15 -3.34 -3.13
C ILE A 79 -1.29 -3.02 -3.53
N GLU A 80 -1.56 -2.92 -4.83
CA GLU A 80 -2.92 -2.83 -5.37
C GLU A 80 -3.46 -4.21 -5.76
N PRO A 81 -4.78 -4.39 -5.68
CA PRO A 81 -5.42 -5.64 -6.06
C PRO A 81 -5.46 -5.80 -7.56
N ARG A 82 -5.47 -7.06 -7.99
CA ARG A 82 -5.68 -7.41 -9.39
C ARG A 82 -7.17 -7.29 -9.75
N MET A 83 -7.60 -6.15 -10.27
CA MET A 83 -8.87 -5.98 -10.97
C MET A 83 -8.71 -6.30 -12.47
N LYS A 84 -8.20 -7.50 -12.84
CA LYS A 84 -8.09 -7.91 -14.26
C LYS A 84 -9.11 -8.97 -14.68
N GLU A 85 -9.96 -9.44 -13.76
CA GLU A 85 -11.04 -10.38 -14.09
C GLU A 85 -12.39 -9.65 -14.17
N ALA A 86 -12.96 -9.63 -15.38
CA ALA A 86 -14.23 -9.05 -15.83
C ALA A 86 -14.22 -7.56 -16.27
N ALA A 87 -13.89 -7.37 -17.55
CA ALA A 87 -14.42 -6.32 -18.46
C ALA A 87 -14.21 -4.84 -18.13
N VAL A 88 -13.48 -4.49 -17.08
CA VAL A 88 -13.17 -3.08 -16.76
C VAL A 88 -11.66 -2.89 -16.74
N LYS A 89 -11.08 -2.48 -17.88
CA LYS A 89 -9.77 -1.80 -17.92
C LYS A 89 -9.93 -0.38 -17.33
N SER A 90 -10.35 -0.30 -16.09
CA SER A 90 -10.18 0.85 -15.22
C SER A 90 -10.03 0.24 -13.84
N GLU A 91 -8.88 0.36 -13.21
CA GLU A 91 -8.54 1.62 -12.59
C GLU A 91 -7.21 2.15 -13.13
N SER A 92 -7.30 3.39 -13.60
CA SER A 92 -6.19 4.25 -13.99
C SER A 92 -5.23 4.41 -12.83
N ALA A 93 -4.03 4.89 -13.11
CA ALA A 93 -3.06 5.36 -12.12
C ALA A 93 -3.66 6.29 -11.03
N ASP A 94 -4.88 6.80 -11.24
CA ASP A 94 -5.69 7.56 -10.28
C ASP A 94 -6.01 6.83 -8.96
N SER A 95 -6.10 5.49 -8.93
CA SER A 95 -6.39 4.76 -7.66
C SER A 95 -5.28 4.92 -6.61
N LEU A 96 -4.03 5.07 -7.07
CA LEU A 96 -2.87 5.33 -6.21
C LEU A 96 -2.75 6.79 -5.77
N LEU A 97 -3.35 7.73 -6.51
CA LEU A 97 -3.12 9.15 -6.28
C LEU A 97 -3.48 9.63 -4.86
N PRO A 98 -4.60 9.22 -4.24
CA PRO A 98 -4.93 9.65 -2.88
C PRO A 98 -3.87 9.21 -1.85
N THR A 99 -3.45 7.95 -1.90
CA THR A 99 -2.43 7.38 -1.00
C THR A 99 -1.05 7.94 -1.30
N ARG A 100 -0.68 8.09 -2.58
CA ARG A 100 0.56 8.75 -2.98
C ARG A 100 0.64 10.18 -2.46
N LYS A 101 -0.42 10.97 -2.58
CA LYS A 101 -0.49 12.36 -2.08
C LYS A 101 -0.44 12.44 -0.56
N ALA A 102 -0.89 11.40 0.14
CA ALA A 102 -0.86 11.35 1.59
C ALA A 102 0.52 10.98 2.16
N PHE A 103 1.46 10.51 1.34
CA PHE A 103 2.81 10.13 1.76
C PHE A 103 3.89 11.08 1.23
N ASN A 104 4.79 11.52 2.10
CA ASN A 104 5.83 12.48 1.75
C ASN A 104 7.15 11.83 1.30
N GLY A 105 7.35 10.54 1.59
CA GLY A 105 8.57 9.81 1.26
C GLY A 105 8.50 9.05 -0.07
N THR A 106 9.46 8.14 -0.27
CA THR A 106 9.50 7.27 -1.45
C THR A 106 8.31 6.30 -1.47
N PHE A 107 7.52 6.34 -2.52
CA PHE A 107 6.32 5.54 -2.70
C PHE A 107 6.56 4.43 -3.73
N ILE A 108 6.47 3.18 -3.29
CA ILE A 108 6.62 2.00 -4.15
C ILE A 108 5.23 1.41 -4.39
N ALA A 109 4.83 1.26 -5.65
CA ALA A 109 3.59 0.58 -6.01
C ALA A 109 3.86 -0.83 -6.54
N ALA A 110 3.06 -1.80 -6.11
CA ALA A 110 3.05 -3.17 -6.61
C ALA A 110 1.64 -3.51 -7.10
N SER A 111 1.52 -4.05 -8.31
CA SER A 111 0.25 -4.51 -8.86
C SER A 111 0.54 -5.46 -10.03
N SER A 112 -0.48 -5.78 -10.82
CA SER A 112 -0.31 -6.42 -12.13
C SER A 112 0.25 -5.47 -13.22
N PHE A 113 1.21 -4.62 -12.84
CA PHE A 113 1.94 -3.76 -13.76
C PHE A 113 2.70 -4.61 -14.77
N ASP A 114 2.62 -4.21 -16.03
CA ASP A 114 3.64 -4.51 -17.01
C ASP A 114 4.62 -3.34 -17.11
N ARG A 115 5.48 -3.37 -18.13
CA ARG A 115 6.47 -2.31 -18.34
C ARG A 115 5.84 -0.97 -18.71
N GLU A 116 4.80 -0.99 -19.55
CA GLU A 116 4.16 0.24 -20.03
C GLU A 116 3.38 0.90 -18.90
N ASP A 117 2.52 0.13 -18.23
CA ASP A 117 1.71 0.60 -17.10
C ASP A 117 2.61 1.14 -15.97
N GLY A 118 3.71 0.42 -15.66
CA GLY A 118 4.65 0.85 -14.63
C GLY A 118 5.41 2.13 -14.97
N ASN A 119 5.84 2.29 -16.23
CA ASN A 119 6.48 3.53 -16.68
C ASN A 119 5.51 4.71 -16.63
N ASN A 120 4.25 4.52 -17.02
CA ASN A 120 3.22 5.56 -16.98
C ASN A 120 2.95 5.99 -15.53
N ALA A 121 2.80 5.04 -14.60
CA ALA A 121 2.58 5.34 -13.18
C ALA A 121 3.72 6.19 -12.58
N VAL A 122 4.97 5.95 -12.98
CA VAL A 122 6.11 6.78 -12.55
C VAL A 122 6.10 8.15 -13.25
N ALA A 123 5.87 8.18 -14.56
CA ALA A 123 5.84 9.42 -15.33
C ALA A 123 4.72 10.39 -14.89
N GLU A 124 3.58 9.84 -14.46
CA GLU A 124 2.43 10.60 -13.95
C GLU A 124 2.55 10.97 -12.46
N GLY A 125 3.62 10.53 -11.79
CA GLY A 125 3.86 10.82 -10.38
C GLY A 125 2.99 10.02 -9.40
N CYS A 126 2.38 8.93 -9.87
CA CYS A 126 1.56 8.04 -9.05
C CYS A 126 2.42 7.12 -8.16
N ALA A 127 3.66 6.85 -8.55
CA ALA A 127 4.66 6.15 -7.73
C ALA A 127 6.08 6.64 -8.06
N ASP A 128 7.01 6.46 -7.11
CA ASP A 128 8.43 6.73 -7.35
C ASP A 128 9.15 5.46 -7.86
N LEU A 129 8.67 4.27 -7.47
CA LEU A 129 9.18 2.97 -7.87
C LEU A 129 8.05 1.97 -8.11
N ILE A 130 8.26 1.00 -9.00
CA ILE A 130 7.35 -0.12 -9.23
C ILE A 130 8.01 -1.42 -8.77
N ALA A 131 7.31 -2.18 -7.93
CA ALA A 131 7.69 -3.52 -7.53
C ALA A 131 7.02 -4.56 -8.42
N TYR A 132 7.83 -5.50 -8.93
CA TYR A 132 7.40 -6.55 -9.84
C TYR A 132 7.63 -7.92 -9.18
N ASP A 133 6.60 -8.54 -8.61
CA ASP A 133 6.83 -9.81 -7.90
C ASP A 133 6.84 -11.01 -8.86
N ARG A 134 5.69 -11.26 -9.52
CA ARG A 134 5.51 -12.44 -10.37
C ARG A 134 6.47 -12.48 -11.55
N TRP A 135 6.79 -11.33 -12.12
CA TRP A 135 7.74 -11.25 -13.23
C TRP A 135 9.13 -11.71 -12.81
N PHE A 136 9.59 -11.34 -11.61
CA PHE A 136 10.90 -11.76 -11.11
C PHE A 136 10.99 -13.26 -10.79
N LEU A 137 9.87 -13.93 -10.46
CA LEU A 137 9.87 -15.38 -10.19
C LEU A 137 10.39 -16.21 -11.37
N SER A 138 10.06 -15.83 -12.61
CA SER A 138 10.50 -16.51 -13.83
C SER A 138 11.58 -15.75 -14.61
N ASN A 139 11.94 -14.53 -14.19
CA ASN A 139 12.90 -13.67 -14.86
C ASN A 139 13.84 -13.05 -13.80
N PRO A 140 14.87 -13.76 -13.32
CA PRO A 140 15.78 -13.24 -12.31
C PRO A 140 16.57 -12.00 -12.77
N ASP A 141 16.72 -11.84 -14.07
CA ASP A 141 17.37 -10.73 -14.76
C ASP A 141 16.37 -9.74 -15.39
N LEU A 142 15.11 -9.70 -14.92
CA LEU A 142 14.04 -8.85 -15.44
C LEU A 142 14.48 -7.41 -15.79
N PRO A 143 15.27 -6.69 -14.96
CA PRO A 143 15.66 -5.31 -15.28
C PRO A 143 16.52 -5.17 -16.54
N LYS A 144 17.22 -6.24 -16.95
CA LYS A 144 18.05 -6.27 -18.16
C LYS A 144 17.25 -6.68 -19.40
N LYS A 145 16.08 -7.30 -19.22
CA LYS A 145 15.25 -7.74 -20.33
C LYS A 145 14.54 -6.53 -20.93
N GLN A 146 14.88 -6.22 -22.18
CA GLN A 146 14.07 -5.35 -23.01
C GLN A 146 12.86 -6.16 -23.48
N VAL A 147 11.78 -6.17 -22.71
CA VAL A 147 10.48 -6.71 -23.12
C VAL A 147 9.46 -5.59 -23.07
#